data_AF-A0A7I8C449-F1
#
_entry.id   AF-A0A7I8C449-F1
#
_cell.length_a   1.000
_cell.length_b   1.000
_cell.length_c   1.000
_cell.angle_alpha   90.00
_cell.angle_beta   90.00
_cell.angle_gamma   90.00
#
_symmetry.space_group_name_H-M   'P 1'
#
loop_
_entity.id
_entity.type
_entity.pdbx_description
1 polymer ?
#
loop_
_entity_poly.entity_id
_entity_poly.type
_entity_poly.pdbx_seq_one_letter_code
_entity_poly.pdbx_strand_id
1 'polypeptide(L)'
;MQIPFSASKQGSGDLKSQTNMKALILEDGVRTTIAREGQRILHSVIHTLGPNVRMPARLRPGQMPSSDDAWHRLVTQVCVMGWSGGMGTIADNGPMRDDFRAATSLHAWRRHHYDKAYMAGVLESYRATRFPKKAADTLGKMAETPTIVHMGEVVLPNGLSAKMARDELRDTLIERRRFFRMKSASDFMISTGLSDDVIALDVRIVGVLYKYLGYERTAAQVQSSRKDYLSLETALRVVCQEAEISLAKFDRILFQFSAMSALEYVLRHAKAD
;
A
#
# COMPACT_ATOMS: atom_id res chain seq x y z
N MET A 1 -3.77 53.60 43.27
CA MET A 1 -5.01 52.80 43.30
C MET A 1 -4.75 51.56 42.44
N GLN A 2 -4.41 50.43 43.06
CA GLN A 2 -4.09 49.17 42.40
C GLN A 2 -5.36 48.32 42.29
N ILE A 3 -5.64 47.79 41.10
CA ILE A 3 -6.65 46.75 40.88
C ILE A 3 -5.89 45.46 40.56
N PRO A 4 -6.06 44.36 41.31
CA PRO A 4 -5.43 43.09 40.97
C PRO A 4 -6.28 42.33 39.95
N PHE A 5 -5.63 41.89 38.87
CA PHE A 5 -6.20 40.98 37.88
C PHE A 5 -6.11 39.54 38.43
N SER A 6 -7.26 38.93 38.72
CA SER A 6 -7.38 37.52 39.08
C SER A 6 -7.36 36.66 37.82
N ALA A 7 -6.33 35.84 37.65
CA ALA A 7 -6.27 34.83 36.59
C ALA A 7 -6.90 33.53 37.11
N SER A 8 -8.13 33.24 36.68
CA SER A 8 -8.75 31.94 36.86
C SER A 8 -8.11 30.92 35.92
N LYS A 9 -7.40 29.93 36.49
CA LYS A 9 -6.99 28.72 35.77
C LYS A 9 -8.24 27.88 35.49
N GLN A 10 -8.78 27.96 34.27
CA GLN A 10 -9.64 26.91 33.75
C GLN A 10 -8.76 25.70 33.44
N GLY A 11 -8.98 24.63 34.21
CA GLY A 11 -8.37 23.33 33.97
C GLY A 11 -8.79 22.79 32.62
N SER A 12 -7.81 22.57 31.73
CA SER A 12 -7.97 21.72 30.56
C SER A 12 -8.20 20.30 31.04
N GLY A 13 -9.46 19.89 31.11
CA GLY A 13 -9.83 18.51 31.35
C GLY A 13 -9.20 17.62 30.27
N ASP A 14 -8.42 16.63 30.70
CA ASP A 14 -7.97 15.52 29.88
C ASP A 14 -9.19 14.80 29.31
N LEU A 15 -9.61 15.20 28.10
CA LEU A 15 -10.37 14.35 27.20
C LEU A 15 -9.48 13.15 26.90
N LYS A 16 -9.60 12.10 27.72
CA LYS A 16 -9.08 10.77 27.39
C LYS A 16 -9.62 10.43 26.00
N SER A 17 -8.77 10.59 24.99
CA SER A 17 -9.04 10.26 23.61
C SER A 17 -9.56 8.81 23.58
N GLN A 18 -10.86 8.63 23.36
CA GLN A 18 -11.43 7.30 23.18
C GLN A 18 -10.77 6.67 21.95
N THR A 19 -9.97 5.64 22.18
CA THR A 19 -9.30 4.89 21.12
C THR A 19 -10.32 3.95 20.46
N ASN A 20 -10.65 4.26 19.20
CA ASN A 20 -11.63 3.53 18.39
C ASN A 20 -11.04 2.26 17.76
N MET A 21 -9.72 2.10 17.82
CA MET A 21 -9.00 0.94 17.33
C MET A 21 -7.82 0.64 18.27
N LYS A 22 -7.65 -0.62 18.68
CA LYS A 22 -6.63 -1.02 19.65
C LYS A 22 -5.90 -2.29 19.20
N ALA A 23 -4.60 -2.33 19.45
CA ALA A 23 -3.80 -3.56 19.36
C ALA A 23 -3.62 -4.13 20.76
N LEU A 24 -4.35 -5.22 21.07
CA LEU A 24 -4.23 -5.95 22.32
C LEU A 24 -3.02 -6.89 22.25
N ILE A 25 -2.16 -6.88 23.27
CA ILE A 25 -1.08 -7.84 23.42
C ILE A 25 -1.60 -8.96 24.32
N LEU A 26 -1.65 -10.17 23.78
CA LEU A 26 -2.08 -11.43 24.40
C LEU A 26 -0.88 -12.38 24.46
N GLU A 27 -0.96 -13.40 25.30
CA GLU A 27 0.08 -14.44 25.44
C GLU A 27 0.36 -15.16 24.12
N ASP A 28 -0.70 -15.42 23.36
CA ASP A 28 -0.64 -16.04 22.04
C ASP A 28 -0.42 -15.02 20.91
N GLY A 29 -0.43 -13.70 21.19
CA GLY A 29 -0.23 -12.70 20.15
C GLY A 29 -0.76 -11.29 20.22
N VAL A 30 -0.55 -10.57 19.11
CA VAL A 30 -1.15 -9.26 18.91
C VAL A 30 -2.51 -9.46 18.25
N ARG A 31 -3.58 -9.00 18.90
CA ARG A 31 -4.95 -8.98 18.37
C ARG A 31 -5.42 -7.54 18.19
N THR A 32 -5.70 -7.16 16.96
CA THR A 32 -6.28 -5.86 16.64
C THR A 32 -7.79 -5.94 16.74
N THR A 33 -8.40 -5.00 17.44
CA THR A 33 -9.85 -4.84 17.53
C THR A 33 -10.24 -3.43 17.12
N ILE A 34 -11.42 -3.31 16.50
CA ILE A 34 -12.01 -2.04 16.10
C ILE A 34 -13.31 -1.92 16.88
N ALA A 35 -13.45 -0.86 17.67
CA ALA A 35 -14.68 -0.58 18.40
C ALA A 35 -15.81 -0.22 17.42
N ARG A 36 -17.06 -0.36 17.84
CA ARG A 36 -18.25 -0.05 17.01
C ARG A 36 -18.20 1.36 16.41
N GLU A 37 -17.68 2.33 17.17
CA GLU A 37 -17.47 3.69 16.69
C GLU A 37 -16.44 3.75 15.55
N GLY A 38 -15.31 3.05 15.70
CA GLY A 38 -14.30 2.94 14.65
C GLY A 38 -14.85 2.26 13.39
N GLN A 39 -15.70 1.24 13.55
CA GLN A 39 -16.39 0.62 12.43
C GLN A 39 -17.29 1.62 11.71
N ARG A 40 -18.14 2.37 12.43
CA ARG A 40 -19.01 3.40 11.84
C ARG A 40 -18.23 4.43 11.02
N ILE A 41 -17.11 4.93 11.57
CA ILE A 41 -16.23 5.86 10.87
C ILE A 41 -15.69 5.25 9.56
N LEU A 42 -15.22 4.01 9.61
CA LEU A 42 -14.69 3.31 8.43
C LEU A 42 -15.78 3.05 7.38
N HIS A 43 -16.98 2.64 7.80
CA HIS A 43 -18.13 2.50 6.91
C HIS A 43 -18.48 3.81 6.20
N SER A 44 -18.47 4.94 6.93
CA SER A 44 -18.72 6.26 6.34
C SER A 44 -17.68 6.62 5.27
N VAL A 45 -16.40 6.33 5.52
CA VAL A 45 -15.33 6.49 4.52
C VAL A 45 -15.57 5.63 3.30
N ILE A 46 -15.90 4.35 3.50
CA ILE A 46 -16.15 3.40 2.41
C ILE A 46 -17.32 3.86 1.54
N HIS A 47 -18.44 4.22 2.16
CA HIS A 47 -19.64 4.64 1.47
C HIS A 47 -19.42 5.95 0.68
N THR A 48 -18.75 6.92 1.30
CA THR A 48 -18.59 8.26 0.72
C THR A 48 -17.53 8.29 -0.38
N LEU A 49 -16.40 7.60 -0.19
CA LEU A 49 -15.26 7.68 -1.11
C LEU A 49 -15.18 6.50 -2.07
N GLY A 50 -15.77 5.35 -1.73
CA GLY A 50 -15.72 4.13 -2.52
C GLY A 50 -16.21 4.24 -3.96
N PRO A 51 -17.23 5.05 -4.29
CA PRO A 51 -17.65 5.27 -5.69
C PRO A 51 -16.58 5.94 -6.57
N ASN A 52 -15.66 6.69 -5.96
CA ASN A 52 -14.63 7.47 -6.67
C ASN A 52 -13.32 6.70 -6.91
N VAL A 53 -13.26 5.43 -6.48
CA VAL A 53 -12.07 4.60 -6.56
C VAL A 53 -12.29 3.48 -7.55
N ARG A 54 -11.45 3.46 -8.59
CA ARG A 54 -11.43 2.38 -9.58
C ARG A 54 -10.48 1.28 -9.13
N MET A 55 -10.96 0.04 -9.19
CA MET A 55 -10.12 -1.13 -8.96
C MET A 55 -9.50 -1.62 -10.27
N PRO A 56 -8.28 -2.17 -10.24
CA PRO A 56 -7.77 -2.98 -11.34
C PRO A 56 -8.77 -4.08 -11.67
N ALA A 57 -8.93 -4.40 -12.96
CA ALA A 57 -9.73 -5.54 -13.37
C ALA A 57 -9.16 -6.80 -12.71
N ARG A 58 -10.04 -7.61 -12.09
CA ARG A 58 -9.62 -8.94 -11.61
C ARG A 58 -9.15 -9.75 -12.81
N LEU A 59 -8.01 -10.42 -12.66
CA LEU A 59 -7.56 -11.38 -13.66
C LEU A 59 -8.60 -12.50 -13.76
N ARG A 60 -8.96 -12.91 -14.98
CA ARG A 60 -9.76 -14.12 -15.15
C ARG A 60 -8.96 -15.31 -14.60
N PRO A 61 -9.62 -16.36 -14.09
CA PRO A 61 -8.91 -17.57 -13.69
C PRO A 61 -8.00 -18.08 -14.82
N GLY A 62 -6.70 -18.23 -14.54
CA GLY A 62 -5.70 -18.66 -15.52
C GLY A 62 -5.12 -17.54 -16.40
N GLN A 63 -5.61 -16.30 -16.31
CA GLN A 63 -4.95 -15.15 -16.92
C GLN A 63 -3.92 -14.58 -15.95
N MET A 64 -2.73 -14.34 -16.47
CA MET A 64 -1.63 -13.71 -15.75
C MET A 64 -1.26 -12.40 -16.45
N PRO A 65 -0.70 -11.42 -15.73
CA PRO A 65 -0.14 -10.25 -16.40
C PRO A 65 0.92 -10.73 -17.39
N SER A 66 1.02 -10.08 -18.55
CA SER A 66 2.13 -10.32 -19.47
C SER A 66 3.46 -10.08 -18.74
N SER A 67 4.55 -10.69 -19.23
CA SER A 67 5.90 -10.43 -18.68
C SER A 67 6.19 -8.92 -18.60
N ASP A 68 5.81 -8.16 -19.62
CA ASP A 68 6.03 -6.72 -19.66
C ASP A 68 5.14 -5.96 -18.66
N ASP A 69 3.88 -6.36 -18.47
CA ASP A 69 3.02 -5.77 -17.44
C ASP A 69 3.56 -6.07 -16.04
N ALA A 70 3.98 -7.31 -15.80
CA ALA A 70 4.55 -7.73 -14.52
C ALA A 70 5.85 -6.98 -14.22
N TRP A 71 6.73 -6.83 -15.22
CA TRP A 71 7.96 -6.06 -15.09
C TRP A 71 7.67 -4.59 -14.78
N HIS A 72 6.78 -3.96 -15.55
CA HIS A 72 6.44 -2.55 -15.34
C HIS A 72 5.86 -2.29 -13.93
N ARG A 73 5.10 -3.24 -13.38
CA ARG A 73 4.64 -3.19 -11.99
C ARG A 73 5.78 -3.25 -10.98
N LEU A 74 6.75 -4.14 -11.19
CA LEU A 74 7.96 -4.20 -10.35
C LEU A 74 8.75 -2.89 -10.41
N VAL A 75 8.95 -2.32 -11.61
CA VAL A 75 9.58 -1.01 -11.81
C VAL A 75 8.85 0.07 -11.01
N THR A 76 7.52 0.14 -11.15
CA THR A 76 6.70 1.11 -10.42
C THR A 76 6.84 0.96 -8.91
N GLN A 77 6.77 -0.26 -8.39
CA GLN A 77 6.92 -0.54 -6.96
C GLN A 77 8.28 -0.11 -6.41
N VAL A 78 9.35 -0.32 -7.19
CA VAL A 78 10.69 0.13 -6.80
C VAL A 78 10.79 1.66 -6.82
N CYS A 79 10.19 2.31 -7.82
CA CYS A 79 10.25 3.77 -7.97
C CYS A 79 9.51 4.52 -6.86
N VAL A 80 8.37 3.99 -6.39
CA VAL A 80 7.57 4.63 -5.32
C VAL A 80 8.16 4.46 -3.92
N MET A 81 9.27 3.72 -3.76
CA MET A 81 9.94 3.58 -2.47
C MET A 81 10.49 4.94 -1.99
N GLY A 82 9.85 5.50 -0.97
CA GLY A 82 10.25 6.76 -0.33
C GLY A 82 9.55 8.01 -0.90
N TRP A 83 9.02 7.95 -2.12
CA TRP A 83 8.20 9.03 -2.69
C TRP A 83 7.39 8.54 -3.90
N SER A 84 6.07 8.74 -3.88
CA SER A 84 5.19 8.33 -4.97
C SER A 84 4.91 9.42 -6.01
N GLY A 85 5.34 10.67 -5.77
CA GLY A 85 4.96 11.81 -6.61
C GLY A 85 5.47 11.70 -8.04
N GLY A 86 6.71 11.23 -8.26
CA GLY A 86 7.27 11.03 -9.59
C GLY A 86 6.46 10.06 -10.45
N MET A 87 6.13 8.90 -9.89
CA MET A 87 5.25 7.93 -10.57
C MET A 87 3.81 8.43 -10.74
N GLY A 88 3.31 9.31 -9.86
CA GLY A 88 2.01 9.95 -10.02
C GLY A 88 1.95 10.79 -11.30
N THR A 89 2.94 11.69 -11.48
CA THR A 89 3.06 12.51 -12.70
C THR A 89 3.15 11.66 -13.97
N ILE A 90 3.92 10.56 -13.93
CA ILE A 90 4.03 9.63 -15.05
C ILE A 90 2.67 8.96 -15.32
N ALA A 91 1.98 8.47 -14.29
CA ALA A 91 0.71 7.76 -14.44
C ALA A 91 -0.41 8.63 -15.00
N ASP A 92 -0.43 9.93 -14.64
CA ASP A 92 -1.45 10.89 -15.07
C ASP A 92 -1.21 11.41 -16.50
N ASN A 93 -0.05 11.13 -17.10
CA ASN A 93 0.30 11.53 -18.47
C ASN A 93 0.49 10.28 -19.36
N GLY A 94 -0.54 9.95 -20.15
CA GLY A 94 -0.58 8.75 -20.99
C GLY A 94 0.65 8.57 -21.90
N PRO A 95 1.00 9.56 -22.75
CA PRO A 95 2.22 9.50 -23.57
C PRO A 95 3.50 9.28 -22.76
N MET A 96 3.69 10.05 -21.68
CA MET A 96 4.87 9.91 -20.81
C MET A 96 4.95 8.53 -20.15
N ARG A 97 3.80 7.97 -19.74
CA ARG A 97 3.70 6.62 -19.17
C ARG A 97 4.13 5.57 -20.17
N ASP A 98 3.65 5.67 -21.40
CA ASP A 98 3.91 4.67 -22.44
C ASP A 98 5.38 4.72 -22.88
N ASP A 99 5.95 5.94 -23.01
CA ASP A 99 7.38 6.14 -23.26
C ASP A 99 8.26 5.62 -22.11
N PHE A 100 7.89 5.94 -20.86
CA PHE A 100 8.58 5.45 -19.67
C PHE A 100 8.56 3.93 -19.59
N ARG A 101 7.41 3.31 -19.89
CA ARG A 101 7.24 1.87 -19.93
C ARG A 101 8.13 1.23 -21.00
N ALA A 102 8.21 1.82 -22.18
CA ALA A 102 9.08 1.35 -23.25
C ALA A 102 10.56 1.44 -22.84
N ALA A 103 10.99 2.58 -22.29
CA ALA A 103 12.36 2.85 -21.88
C ALA A 103 12.85 1.96 -20.73
N THR A 104 11.93 1.58 -19.82
CA THR A 104 12.22 0.72 -18.65
C THR A 104 11.96 -0.77 -18.89
N SER A 105 11.48 -1.17 -20.07
CA SER A 105 11.19 -2.58 -20.39
C SER A 105 12.43 -3.48 -20.25
N LEU A 106 12.22 -4.78 -19.95
CA LEU A 106 13.32 -5.77 -19.93
C LEU A 106 14.02 -5.85 -21.28
N HIS A 107 13.27 -5.73 -22.38
CA HIS A 107 13.85 -5.70 -23.72
C HIS A 107 14.78 -4.49 -23.92
N ALA A 108 14.31 -3.28 -23.59
CA ALA A 108 15.16 -2.09 -23.68
C ALA A 108 16.41 -2.24 -22.81
N TRP A 109 16.26 -2.67 -21.56
CA TRP A 109 17.39 -2.79 -20.65
C TRP A 109 18.41 -3.85 -21.09
N ARG A 110 17.95 -4.98 -21.64
CA ARG A 110 18.80 -6.02 -22.22
C ARG A 110 19.64 -5.53 -23.40
N ARG A 111 19.10 -4.64 -24.25
CA ARG A 111 19.89 -4.00 -25.33
C ARG A 111 21.06 -3.15 -24.79
N HIS A 112 20.93 -2.69 -23.55
CA HIS A 112 21.99 -2.02 -22.80
C HIS A 112 22.72 -2.97 -21.84
N HIS A 113 22.70 -4.28 -22.09
CA HIS A 113 23.38 -5.30 -21.28
C HIS A 113 23.04 -5.25 -19.78
N TYR A 114 21.80 -4.89 -19.43
CA TYR A 114 21.37 -4.69 -18.06
C TYR A 114 22.20 -3.65 -17.28
N ASP A 115 22.77 -2.66 -17.98
CA ASP A 115 23.55 -1.60 -17.37
C ASP A 115 22.72 -0.77 -16.38
N LYS A 116 23.15 -0.76 -15.11
CA LYS A 116 22.50 -0.02 -14.03
C LYS A 116 22.62 1.49 -14.23
N ALA A 117 23.67 1.98 -14.91
CA ALA A 117 23.83 3.40 -15.19
C ALA A 117 22.80 3.88 -16.22
N TYR A 118 22.59 3.11 -17.31
CA TYR A 118 21.48 3.32 -18.23
C TYR A 118 20.13 3.41 -17.50
N MET A 119 19.78 2.38 -16.71
CA MET A 119 18.48 2.36 -16.00
C MET A 119 18.36 3.53 -15.02
N ALA A 120 19.41 3.87 -14.27
CA ALA A 120 19.41 5.02 -13.39
C ALA A 120 19.17 6.33 -14.16
N GLY A 121 19.81 6.50 -15.32
CA GLY A 121 19.62 7.66 -16.19
C GLY A 121 18.18 7.78 -16.72
N VAL A 122 17.56 6.66 -17.10
CA VAL A 122 16.13 6.62 -17.47
C VAL A 122 15.26 7.03 -16.27
N LEU A 123 15.47 6.45 -15.09
CA LEU A 123 14.66 6.78 -13.91
C LEU A 123 14.81 8.26 -13.50
N GLU A 124 16.00 8.83 -13.68
CA GLU A 124 16.30 10.23 -13.40
C GLU A 124 15.67 11.19 -14.42
N SER A 125 15.74 10.88 -15.73
CA SER A 125 15.19 11.75 -16.78
C SER A 125 13.68 11.90 -16.68
N TYR A 126 12.96 10.84 -16.27
CA TYR A 126 11.52 10.88 -16.00
C TYR A 126 11.18 11.35 -14.58
N ARG A 127 12.18 11.62 -13.73
CA ARG A 127 12.01 11.93 -12.29
C ARG A 127 11.13 10.90 -11.57
N ALA A 128 11.23 9.64 -11.97
CA ALA A 128 10.37 8.55 -11.50
C ALA A 128 10.54 8.28 -9.99
N THR A 129 11.74 8.54 -9.45
CA THR A 129 12.08 8.35 -8.04
C THR A 129 13.12 9.35 -7.56
N ARG A 130 13.19 9.58 -6.24
CA ARG A 130 14.26 10.38 -5.61
C ARG A 130 15.59 9.66 -5.53
N PHE A 131 15.61 8.34 -5.75
CA PHE A 131 16.80 7.50 -5.58
C PHE A 131 17.09 6.64 -6.82
N PRO A 132 17.32 7.24 -8.00
CA PRO A 132 17.42 6.51 -9.27
C PRO A 132 18.51 5.42 -9.26
N LYS A 133 19.69 5.70 -8.71
CA LYS A 133 20.78 4.73 -8.59
C LYS A 133 20.41 3.52 -7.73
N LYS A 134 19.76 3.74 -6.58
CA LYS A 134 19.32 2.68 -5.66
C LYS A 134 18.18 1.85 -6.26
N ALA A 135 17.27 2.51 -6.99
CA ALA A 135 16.19 1.85 -7.72
C ALA A 135 16.76 0.96 -8.84
N ALA A 136 17.67 1.47 -9.66
CA ALA A 136 18.35 0.70 -10.70
C ALA A 136 19.12 -0.52 -10.13
N ASP A 137 19.82 -0.36 -9.00
CA ASP A 137 20.47 -1.50 -8.33
C ASP A 137 19.46 -2.54 -7.84
N THR A 138 18.33 -2.09 -7.28
CA THR A 138 17.25 -2.99 -6.83
C THR A 138 16.64 -3.77 -8.00
N LEU A 139 16.37 -3.09 -9.12
CA LEU A 139 15.88 -3.71 -10.33
C LEU A 139 16.90 -4.68 -10.94
N GLY A 140 18.19 -4.36 -10.86
CA GLY A 140 19.26 -5.22 -11.39
C GLY A 140 19.30 -6.54 -10.62
N LYS A 141 19.25 -6.46 -9.29
CA LYS A 141 19.11 -7.64 -8.42
C LYS A 141 17.86 -8.46 -8.72
N MET A 142 16.75 -7.82 -9.10
CA MET A 142 15.53 -8.53 -9.52
C MET A 142 15.73 -9.24 -10.86
N ALA A 143 16.34 -8.58 -11.85
CA ALA A 143 16.63 -9.15 -13.17
C ALA A 143 17.63 -10.31 -13.11
N GLU A 144 18.55 -10.28 -12.15
CA GLU A 144 19.51 -11.36 -11.87
C GLU A 144 18.90 -12.55 -11.11
N THR A 145 17.67 -12.44 -10.59
CA THR A 145 17.02 -13.47 -9.76
C THR A 145 16.18 -14.41 -10.63
N PRO A 146 16.52 -15.71 -10.78
CA PRO A 146 15.83 -16.64 -11.68
C PRO A 146 14.35 -16.89 -11.36
N THR A 147 13.95 -16.74 -10.10
CA THR A 147 12.55 -16.85 -9.65
C THR A 147 11.73 -15.59 -9.94
N ILE A 148 12.36 -14.50 -10.40
CA ILE A 148 11.69 -13.29 -10.86
C ILE A 148 11.82 -13.16 -12.37
N VAL A 149 13.04 -13.23 -12.91
CA VAL A 149 13.33 -13.13 -14.34
C VAL A 149 14.09 -14.37 -14.78
N HIS A 150 13.56 -15.06 -15.78
CA HIS A 150 14.22 -16.21 -16.39
C HIS A 150 14.19 -16.07 -17.91
N MET A 151 15.33 -16.28 -18.57
CA MET A 151 15.47 -16.14 -20.02
C MET A 151 14.94 -14.81 -20.61
N GLY A 152 15.02 -13.73 -19.84
CA GLY A 152 14.58 -12.40 -20.26
C GLY A 152 13.08 -12.14 -20.10
N GLU A 153 12.35 -13.02 -19.42
CA GLU A 153 10.93 -12.89 -19.11
C GLU A 153 10.68 -12.87 -17.61
N VAL A 154 9.65 -12.14 -17.16
CA VAL A 154 9.21 -12.16 -15.77
C VAL A 154 8.44 -13.44 -15.48
N VAL A 155 9.04 -14.31 -14.68
CA VAL A 155 8.47 -15.59 -14.23
C VAL A 155 7.97 -15.55 -12.78
N LEU A 156 8.15 -14.42 -12.07
CA LEU A 156 7.58 -14.21 -10.73
C LEU A 156 6.11 -14.62 -10.59
N PRO A 157 5.21 -14.35 -11.57
CA PRO A 157 3.82 -14.75 -11.46
C PRO A 157 3.59 -16.23 -11.81
N ASN A 158 4.54 -16.96 -12.41
CA ASN A 158 4.31 -18.31 -12.91
C ASN A 158 3.84 -19.28 -11.83
N GLY A 159 2.81 -20.08 -12.14
CA GLY A 159 2.21 -21.01 -11.19
C GLY A 159 1.35 -20.37 -10.10
N LEU A 160 1.28 -19.04 -10.02
CA LEU A 160 0.31 -18.36 -9.15
C LEU A 160 -1.06 -18.34 -9.82
N SER A 161 -2.11 -18.35 -9.02
CA SER A 161 -3.48 -18.30 -9.50
C SER A 161 -4.35 -17.55 -8.52
N ALA A 162 -5.32 -16.78 -9.01
CA ALA A 162 -6.33 -16.14 -8.18
C ALA A 162 -7.23 -17.14 -7.41
N LYS A 163 -7.10 -18.45 -7.68
CA LYS A 163 -7.76 -19.52 -6.92
C LYS A 163 -7.00 -19.96 -5.66
N MET A 164 -5.70 -19.66 -5.57
CA MET A 164 -4.89 -20.01 -4.40
C MET A 164 -5.35 -19.21 -3.19
N ALA A 165 -5.12 -19.75 -2.00
CA ALA A 165 -5.39 -19.00 -0.77
C ALA A 165 -4.52 -17.74 -0.72
N ARG A 166 -5.07 -16.62 -0.24
CA ARG A 166 -4.34 -15.33 -0.18
C ARG A 166 -3.01 -15.44 0.58
N ASP A 167 -2.98 -16.24 1.64
CA ASP A 167 -1.79 -16.38 2.49
C ASP A 167 -0.73 -17.22 1.78
N GLU A 168 -1.15 -18.27 1.07
CA GLU A 168 -0.29 -19.09 0.20
C GLU A 168 0.31 -18.27 -0.96
N LEU A 169 -0.51 -17.42 -1.62
CA LEU A 169 -0.03 -16.50 -2.65
C LEU A 169 1.03 -15.55 -2.09
N ARG A 170 0.74 -14.94 -0.93
CA ARG A 170 1.65 -13.98 -0.29
C ARG A 170 2.95 -14.65 0.11
N ASP A 171 2.89 -15.83 0.70
CA ASP A 171 4.06 -16.58 1.17
C ASP A 171 4.92 -17.02 -0.02
N THR A 172 4.31 -17.52 -1.08
CA THR A 172 5.01 -17.87 -2.31
C THR A 172 5.74 -16.66 -2.92
N LEU A 173 5.12 -15.46 -2.93
CA LEU A 173 5.77 -14.24 -3.41
C LEU A 173 6.96 -13.82 -2.52
N ILE A 174 6.83 -13.94 -1.21
CA ILE A 174 7.88 -13.61 -0.23
C ILE A 174 9.05 -14.60 -0.34
N GLU A 175 8.78 -15.89 -0.48
CA GLU A 175 9.78 -16.94 -0.66
C GLU A 175 10.56 -16.78 -1.96
N ARG A 176 9.86 -16.44 -3.06
CA ARG A 176 10.49 -16.21 -4.37
C ARG A 176 11.49 -15.07 -4.32
N ARG A 177 11.35 -14.07 -3.44
CA ARG A 177 12.40 -13.07 -3.19
C ARG A 177 12.24 -12.29 -1.89
N ARG A 178 13.34 -12.16 -1.14
CA ARG A 178 13.49 -11.31 0.07
C ARG A 178 13.12 -9.81 -0.05
N PHE A 179 12.83 -9.29 -1.25
CA PHE A 179 12.30 -7.92 -1.44
C PHE A 179 10.87 -7.85 -1.00
N PHE A 180 10.12 -8.91 -1.35
CA PHE A 180 8.74 -9.03 -0.98
C PHE A 180 8.68 -9.24 0.52
N ARG A 181 8.17 -8.21 1.20
CA ARG A 181 7.65 -8.30 2.56
C ARG A 181 6.13 -8.28 2.47
N MET A 182 5.46 -8.47 3.61
CA MET A 182 4.00 -8.48 3.72
C MET A 182 3.32 -7.37 2.90
N LYS A 183 3.80 -6.12 3.06
CA LYS A 183 3.26 -4.94 2.37
C LYS A 183 3.46 -4.98 0.85
N SER A 184 4.67 -5.22 0.37
CA SER A 184 4.95 -5.19 -1.08
C SER A 184 4.37 -6.42 -1.80
N ALA A 185 4.27 -7.56 -1.11
CA ALA A 185 3.61 -8.75 -1.66
C ALA A 185 2.12 -8.48 -1.84
N SER A 186 1.47 -7.92 -0.81
CA SER A 186 0.05 -7.54 -0.88
C SER A 186 -0.19 -6.48 -1.96
N ASP A 187 0.66 -5.45 -2.07
CA ASP A 187 0.53 -4.45 -3.15
C ASP A 187 0.71 -5.07 -4.55
N PHE A 188 1.61 -6.04 -4.70
CA PHE A 188 1.76 -6.77 -5.97
C PHE A 188 0.51 -7.57 -6.28
N MET A 189 -0.05 -8.28 -5.29
CA MET A 189 -1.29 -9.05 -5.45
C MET A 189 -2.48 -8.16 -5.85
N ILE A 190 -2.63 -6.99 -5.21
CA ILE A 190 -3.68 -6.01 -5.53
C ILE A 190 -3.48 -5.46 -6.94
N SER A 191 -2.27 -4.96 -7.22
CA SER A 191 -2.02 -4.27 -8.47
C SER A 191 -2.20 -5.21 -9.67
N THR A 192 -1.68 -6.44 -9.59
CA THR A 192 -1.82 -7.46 -10.64
C THR A 192 -3.23 -8.04 -10.72
N GLY A 193 -4.06 -7.91 -9.69
CA GLY A 193 -5.38 -8.55 -9.64
C GLY A 193 -5.33 -10.03 -9.26
N LEU A 194 -4.21 -10.50 -8.67
CA LEU A 194 -4.08 -11.86 -8.12
C LEU A 194 -4.94 -12.10 -6.89
N SER A 195 -5.16 -11.06 -6.07
CA SER A 195 -6.06 -11.11 -4.93
C SER A 195 -6.58 -9.73 -4.62
N ASP A 196 -7.85 -9.64 -4.24
CA ASP A 196 -8.46 -8.43 -3.71
C ASP A 196 -8.87 -8.53 -2.23
N ASP A 197 -8.53 -9.64 -1.58
CA ASP A 197 -8.77 -9.90 -0.15
C ASP A 197 -7.50 -9.65 0.69
N VAL A 198 -6.71 -8.66 0.29
CA VAL A 198 -5.48 -8.23 0.97
C VAL A 198 -5.40 -6.69 0.98
N ILE A 199 -4.61 -6.14 1.89
CA ILE A 199 -4.30 -4.70 2.00
C ILE A 199 -2.79 -4.52 2.03
N ALA A 200 -2.27 -3.43 1.47
CA ALA A 200 -0.86 -3.08 1.50
C ALA A 200 -0.59 -2.01 2.57
N LEU A 201 -0.47 -2.43 3.84
CA LEU A 201 -0.39 -1.55 5.02
C LEU A 201 0.88 -0.67 5.02
N ASP A 202 0.83 0.44 4.28
CA ASP A 202 1.93 1.40 4.15
C ASP A 202 1.90 2.48 5.25
N VAL A 203 2.90 3.37 5.26
CA VAL A 203 3.01 4.45 6.25
C VAL A 203 1.79 5.37 6.25
N ARG A 204 1.19 5.63 5.09
CA ARG A 204 0.03 6.53 4.97
C ARG A 204 -1.22 5.86 5.51
N ILE A 205 -1.46 4.60 5.13
CA ILE A 205 -2.61 3.84 5.63
C ILE A 205 -2.54 3.74 7.16
N VAL A 206 -1.40 3.30 7.71
CA VAL A 206 -1.24 3.21 9.17
C VAL A 206 -1.32 4.60 9.83
N GLY A 207 -0.80 5.64 9.18
CA GLY A 207 -0.93 7.02 9.63
C GLY A 207 -2.38 7.51 9.72
N VAL A 208 -3.24 7.14 8.77
CA VAL A 208 -4.69 7.42 8.82
C VAL A 208 -5.32 6.70 10.02
N LEU A 209 -5.03 5.42 10.21
CA LEU A 209 -5.56 4.66 11.35
C LEU A 209 -5.11 5.24 12.69
N TYR A 210 -3.84 5.64 12.81
CA TYR A 210 -3.32 6.33 13.99
C TYR A 210 -4.06 7.66 14.23
N LYS A 211 -4.08 8.55 13.24
CA LYS A 211 -4.62 9.91 13.38
C LYS A 211 -6.13 9.92 13.67
N TYR A 212 -6.90 9.03 13.05
CA TYR A 212 -8.37 9.14 13.08
C TYR A 212 -9.05 8.08 13.94
N LEU A 213 -8.45 6.90 14.10
CA LEU A 213 -8.99 5.80 14.90
C LEU A 213 -8.18 5.53 16.17
N GLY A 214 -7.05 6.22 16.38
CA GLY A 214 -6.22 6.05 17.57
C GLY A 214 -5.44 4.73 17.58
N TYR A 215 -5.13 4.17 16.41
CA TYR A 215 -4.33 2.93 16.33
C TYR A 215 -2.86 3.17 16.69
N GLU A 216 -2.44 2.71 17.87
CA GLU A 216 -1.16 3.09 18.48
C GLU A 216 0.11 2.44 17.87
N ARG A 217 -0.03 1.46 16.97
CA ARG A 217 1.13 0.82 16.33
C ARG A 217 1.63 1.65 15.16
N THR A 218 2.94 1.83 15.10
CA THR A 218 3.62 2.47 13.97
C THR A 218 3.65 1.56 12.75
N ALA A 219 3.77 2.15 11.56
CA ALA A 219 3.90 1.38 10.32
C ALA A 219 5.12 0.44 10.33
N ALA A 220 6.22 0.85 10.96
CA ALA A 220 7.42 0.02 11.09
C ALA A 220 7.12 -1.25 11.90
N GLN A 221 6.46 -1.13 13.06
CA GLN A 221 6.07 -2.26 13.90
C GLN A 221 5.14 -3.23 13.15
N VAL A 222 4.10 -2.69 12.50
CA VAL A 222 3.14 -3.49 11.71
C VAL A 222 3.84 -4.22 10.56
N GLN A 223 4.72 -3.56 9.83
CA GLN A 223 5.37 -4.14 8.65
C GLN A 223 6.52 -5.10 9.00
N SER A 224 7.13 -4.97 10.18
CA SER A 224 8.19 -5.88 10.64
C SER A 224 7.68 -7.17 11.25
N SER A 225 6.41 -7.21 11.69
CA SER A 225 5.79 -8.36 12.35
C SER A 225 4.68 -8.92 11.48
N ARG A 226 4.86 -10.14 10.94
CA ARG A 226 3.79 -10.86 10.22
C ARG A 226 2.51 -10.92 11.04
N LYS A 227 2.66 -11.10 12.35
CA LYS A 227 1.56 -11.22 13.31
C LYS A 227 0.78 -9.91 13.43
N ASP A 228 1.47 -8.79 13.66
CA ASP A 228 0.84 -7.46 13.75
C ASP A 228 0.16 -7.12 12.41
N TYR A 229 0.82 -7.43 11.29
CA TYR A 229 0.29 -7.23 9.94
C TYR A 229 -1.03 -7.99 9.73
N LEU A 230 -1.04 -9.31 9.94
CA LEU A 230 -2.21 -10.15 9.72
C LEU A 230 -3.34 -9.85 10.71
N SER A 231 -2.98 -9.48 11.93
CA SER A 231 -3.93 -9.06 12.96
C SER A 231 -4.68 -7.79 12.55
N LEU A 232 -3.95 -6.76 12.10
CA LEU A 232 -4.54 -5.54 11.56
C LEU A 232 -5.36 -5.80 10.30
N GLU A 233 -4.81 -6.56 9.36
CA GLU A 233 -5.49 -6.96 8.12
C GLU A 233 -6.81 -7.68 8.41
N THR A 234 -6.84 -8.60 9.38
CA THR A 234 -8.04 -9.35 9.76
C THR A 234 -9.12 -8.44 10.35
N ALA A 235 -8.75 -7.51 11.23
CA ALA A 235 -9.70 -6.58 11.80
C ALA A 235 -10.35 -5.69 10.73
N LEU A 236 -9.55 -5.18 9.78
CA LEU A 236 -10.05 -4.36 8.67
C LEU A 236 -10.90 -5.18 7.68
N ARG A 237 -10.57 -6.45 7.47
CA ARG A 237 -11.34 -7.35 6.61
C ARG A 237 -12.78 -7.51 7.09
N VAL A 238 -13.00 -7.66 8.40
CA VAL A 238 -14.35 -7.78 8.98
C VAL A 238 -15.20 -6.56 8.60
N VAL A 239 -14.64 -5.36 8.77
CA VAL A 239 -15.33 -4.10 8.40
C VAL A 239 -15.63 -4.05 6.90
N CYS A 240 -14.68 -4.47 6.06
CA CYS A 240 -14.89 -4.49 4.61
C CYS A 240 -15.99 -5.49 4.18
N GLN A 241 -16.05 -6.65 4.84
CA GLN A 241 -17.10 -7.65 4.60
C GLN A 241 -18.48 -7.13 4.99
N GLU A 242 -18.60 -6.47 6.14
CA GLU A 242 -19.84 -5.82 6.59
C GLU A 242 -20.27 -4.70 5.62
N ALA A 243 -19.32 -4.01 4.99
CA ALA A 243 -19.57 -2.96 4.02
C ALA A 243 -19.68 -3.45 2.56
N GLU A 244 -19.65 -4.77 2.33
CA GLU A 244 -19.72 -5.42 1.01
C GLU A 244 -18.67 -4.90 0.00
N ILE A 245 -17.45 -4.58 0.48
CA ILE A 245 -16.33 -4.22 -0.38
C ILE A 245 -15.13 -5.15 -0.19
N SER A 246 -14.28 -5.23 -1.21
CA SER A 246 -13.01 -5.95 -1.08
C SER A 246 -12.00 -5.15 -0.26
N LEU A 247 -11.14 -5.85 0.45
CA LEU A 247 -10.10 -5.23 1.28
C LEU A 247 -9.09 -4.44 0.43
N ALA A 248 -8.85 -4.88 -0.80
CA ALA A 248 -8.05 -4.15 -1.77
C ALA A 248 -8.72 -2.86 -2.27
N LYS A 249 -10.06 -2.81 -2.34
CA LYS A 249 -10.76 -1.55 -2.63
C LYS A 249 -10.60 -0.57 -1.48
N PHE A 250 -10.70 -1.06 -0.25
CA PHE A 250 -10.44 -0.25 0.93
C PHE A 250 -9.02 0.30 0.97
N ASP A 251 -8.01 -0.52 0.62
CA ASP A 251 -6.62 -0.07 0.43
C ASP A 251 -6.53 1.14 -0.51
N ARG A 252 -7.15 1.05 -1.68
CA ARG A 252 -7.12 2.12 -2.70
C ARG A 252 -7.86 3.37 -2.25
N ILE A 253 -8.97 3.23 -1.51
CA ILE A 253 -9.67 4.37 -0.88
C ILE A 253 -8.73 5.10 0.09
N LEU A 254 -8.15 4.37 1.04
CA LEU A 254 -7.26 4.99 2.03
C LEU A 254 -6.03 5.61 1.37
N PHE A 255 -5.42 4.92 0.41
CA PHE A 255 -4.25 5.42 -0.31
C PHE A 255 -4.55 6.70 -1.09
N GLN A 256 -5.59 6.71 -1.92
CA GLN A 256 -5.91 7.81 -2.83
C GLN A 256 -6.27 9.08 -2.07
N PHE A 257 -6.99 8.95 -0.96
CA PHE A 257 -7.46 10.10 -0.18
C PHE A 257 -6.61 10.40 1.06
N SER A 258 -5.55 9.63 1.34
CA SER A 258 -4.68 9.82 2.51
C SER A 258 -4.05 11.22 2.62
N ALA A 259 -3.84 11.90 1.50
CA ALA A 259 -3.26 13.24 1.44
C ALA A 259 -4.30 14.35 1.23
N MET A 260 -5.59 14.02 1.10
CA MET A 260 -6.64 14.97 0.74
C MET A 260 -7.44 15.43 1.95
N SER A 261 -7.91 16.68 1.91
CA SER A 261 -8.88 17.21 2.88
C SER A 261 -10.20 16.45 2.86
N ALA A 262 -10.55 15.77 1.76
CA ALA A 262 -11.77 14.98 1.65
C ALA A 262 -11.83 13.83 2.67
N LEU A 263 -10.73 13.09 2.85
CA LEU A 263 -10.67 12.03 3.86
C LEU A 263 -10.80 12.63 5.27
N GLU A 264 -10.09 13.73 5.52
CA GLU A 264 -10.18 14.44 6.79
C GLU A 264 -11.58 14.98 7.06
N TYR A 265 -12.25 15.49 6.03
CA TYR A 265 -13.62 15.99 6.10
C TYR A 265 -14.57 14.86 6.47
N VAL A 266 -14.56 13.75 5.73
CA VAL A 266 -15.44 12.60 6.01
C VAL A 266 -15.17 12.04 7.40
N LEU A 267 -13.90 11.88 7.78
CA LEU A 267 -13.52 11.35 9.09
C LEU A 267 -13.87 12.27 10.26
N ARG A 268 -13.94 13.59 10.05
CA ARG A 268 -14.38 14.55 11.09
C ARG A 268 -15.89 14.54 11.25
N HIS A 269 -16.65 14.45 10.16
CA HIS A 269 -18.11 14.48 10.21
C HIS A 269 -18.69 13.13 10.62
N ALA A 270 -18.05 12.01 10.28
CA ALA A 270 -18.45 10.68 10.73
C ALA A 270 -18.32 10.45 12.25
N LYS A 271 -17.66 11.35 12.99
CA LYS A 271 -17.58 11.33 14.46
C LYS A 271 -18.70 12.13 15.14
N ALA A 272 -19.42 12.95 14.38
CA ALA A 272 -20.46 13.83 14.90
C ALA A 272 -21.86 13.16 14.91
N ASP A 273 -22.01 12.06 14.16
CA ASP A 273 -23.24 11.27 14.00
C ASP A 273 -23.24 10.01 14.90
#